data_AF-A0A9X9A7V3-F1
#
_entry.id   AF-A0A9X9A7V3-F1
#
_cell.length_a   1.000
_cell.length_b   1.000
_cell.length_c   1.000
_cell.angle_alpha   90.00
_cell.angle_beta   90.00
_cell.angle_gamma   90.00
#
_symmetry.space_group_name_H-M   'P 1'
#
loop_
_entity.id
_entity.type
_entity.pdbx_description
1 polymer ?
#
loop_
_entity_poly.entity_id
_entity_poly.type
_entity_poly.pdbx_seq_one_letter_code
_entity_poly.pdbx_strand_id
1 'polypeptide(L)'
;MLPNYIKIAHEIAKKAHAGQVDKAGMDYIKHPEAVANFVNTTEEKATAYLHDVLEDTEITANDLLSAGIPHNVVEAVQVLTKEK
;
A
#
# COMPACT_ATOMS: atom_id res chain seq x y z
N MET A 1 -14.64 -12.86 -7.62
CA MET A 1 -14.13 -11.52 -7.98
C MET A 1 -13.34 -11.01 -6.80
N LEU A 2 -12.08 -10.60 -6.98
CA LEU A 2 -11.38 -9.87 -5.91
C LEU A 2 -12.07 -8.51 -5.73
N PRO A 3 -12.26 -8.04 -4.49
CA PRO A 3 -12.81 -6.70 -4.25
C PRO A 3 -11.98 -5.64 -4.98
N ASN A 4 -12.67 -4.70 -5.62
CA ASN A 4 -12.07 -3.72 -6.53
C ASN A 4 -10.92 -2.94 -5.86
N TYR A 5 -11.03 -2.68 -4.55
CA TYR A 5 -10.06 -1.90 -3.80
C TYR A 5 -8.71 -2.59 -3.58
N ILE A 6 -8.59 -3.93 -3.62
CA ILE A 6 -7.27 -4.59 -3.58
C ILE A 6 -6.46 -4.19 -4.81
N LYS A 7 -7.10 -4.26 -5.98
CA LYS A 7 -6.44 -3.93 -7.25
C LYS A 7 -6.05 -2.45 -7.28
N ILE A 8 -6.92 -1.59 -6.77
CA ILE A 8 -6.62 -0.15 -6.63
C ILE A 8 -5.42 0.05 -5.71
N ALA A 9 -5.39 -0.60 -4.54
CA ALA A 9 -4.28 -0.52 -3.59
C ALA A 9 -2.94 -0.94 -4.22
N HIS A 10 -2.91 -2.07 -4.94
CA HIS A 10 -1.70 -2.54 -5.62
C HIS A 10 -1.23 -1.56 -6.71
N GLU A 11 -2.14 -1.03 -7.52
CA GLU A 11 -1.79 -0.05 -8.55
C GLU A 11 -1.32 1.30 -7.96
N ILE A 12 -1.87 1.73 -6.83
CA ILE A 12 -1.37 2.90 -6.09
C ILE A 12 0.06 2.64 -5.63
N ALA A 13 0.30 1.55 -4.90
CA ALA A 13 1.61 1.20 -4.38
C ALA A 13 2.66 1.11 -5.50
N LYS A 14 2.31 0.45 -6.61
CA LYS A 14 3.18 0.31 -7.78
C LYS A 14 3.57 1.66 -8.40
N LYS A 15 2.64 2.60 -8.48
CA LYS A 15 2.90 3.94 -9.02
C LYS A 15 3.67 4.82 -8.02
N ALA A 16 3.30 4.76 -6.75
CA ALA A 16 3.90 5.57 -5.70
C ALA A 16 5.38 5.21 -5.48
N HIS A 17 5.72 3.92 -5.56
CA HIS A 17 7.09 3.42 -5.45
C HIS A 17 7.81 3.26 -6.80
N ALA A 18 7.30 3.83 -7.89
CA ALA A 18 7.92 3.71 -9.20
C ALA A 18 9.31 4.38 -9.21
N GLY A 19 10.34 3.58 -9.54
CA GLY A 19 11.74 4.04 -9.53
C GLY A 19 12.41 4.00 -8.15
N GLN A 20 11.68 3.69 -7.08
CA GLN A 20 12.26 3.39 -5.77
C GLN A 20 12.87 1.98 -5.81
N VAL A 21 14.08 1.85 -5.28
CA VAL A 21 14.74 0.56 -5.11
C VAL A 21 15.00 0.27 -3.64
N ASP A 22 14.98 -1.01 -3.28
CA ASP A 22 15.39 -1.47 -1.96
C ASP A 22 16.92 -1.44 -1.79
N LYS A 23 17.40 -1.87 -0.62
CA LYS A 23 18.84 -1.91 -0.30
C LYS A 23 19.63 -2.90 -1.17
N ALA A 24 18.97 -3.84 -1.83
CA ALA A 24 19.56 -4.79 -2.75
C ALA A 24 19.49 -4.32 -4.22
N GLY A 25 18.91 -3.15 -4.48
CA GLY A 25 18.74 -2.60 -5.83
C GLY A 25 17.54 -3.17 -6.58
N MET A 26 16.61 -3.86 -5.90
CA MET A 26 15.39 -4.40 -6.51
C MET A 26 14.26 -3.38 -6.45
N ASP A 27 13.34 -3.41 -7.42
CA ASP A 27 12.17 -2.54 -7.42
C ASP A 27 11.38 -2.67 -6.10
N TYR A 28 11.16 -1.54 -5.41
CA TYR A 28 10.61 -1.54 -4.06
C TYR A 28 9.21 -2.19 -3.98
N ILE A 29 8.42 -2.12 -5.05
CA ILE A 29 7.10 -2.77 -5.14
C ILE A 29 7.12 -4.28 -4.81
N LYS A 30 8.27 -4.94 -4.98
CA LYS A 30 8.44 -6.36 -4.62
C LYS A 30 8.30 -6.61 -3.12
N HIS A 31 8.64 -5.64 -2.28
CA HIS A 31 8.44 -5.75 -0.84
C HIS A 31 6.94 -5.75 -0.46
N PRO A 32 6.12 -4.74 -0.81
CA PRO A 32 4.68 -4.79 -0.54
C PRO A 32 3.97 -6.00 -1.19
N GLU A 33 4.38 -6.42 -2.39
CA GLU A 33 3.88 -7.65 -3.03
C GLU A 33 4.19 -8.91 -2.20
N ALA A 34 5.40 -9.02 -1.65
CA ALA A 34 5.76 -10.12 -0.78
C ALA A 34 4.94 -10.12 0.52
N VAL A 35 4.80 -8.96 1.18
CA VAL A 35 3.99 -8.83 2.41
C VAL A 35 2.53 -9.22 2.16
N ALA A 36 1.94 -8.79 1.04
CA ALA A 36 0.56 -9.12 0.67
C ALA A 36 0.33 -10.63 0.42
N ASN A 37 1.38 -11.40 0.09
CA ASN A 37 1.30 -12.85 -0.07
C ASN A 37 1.29 -13.60 1.27
N PHE A 38 1.68 -12.96 2.39
CA PHE A 38 1.68 -13.57 3.72
C PHE A 38 0.37 -13.36 4.50
N VAL A 39 -0.59 -12.64 3.93
CA VAL A 39 -1.88 -12.33 4.57
C VAL A 39 -3.06 -12.83 3.73
N ASN A 40 -4.23 -12.93 4.35
CA ASN A 40 -5.33 -13.72 3.79
C ASN A 40 -6.54 -12.88 3.40
N THR A 41 -6.92 -11.93 4.26
CA THR A 41 -8.13 -11.14 4.04
C THR A 41 -7.92 -10.06 2.99
N THR A 42 -9.03 -9.53 2.48
CA THR A 42 -9.00 -8.50 1.43
C THR A 42 -8.44 -7.19 2.00
N GLU A 43 -8.87 -6.85 3.21
CA GLU A 43 -8.46 -5.69 3.97
C GLU A 43 -6.96 -5.77 4.32
N GLU A 44 -6.49 -6.93 4.81
CA GLU A 44 -5.06 -7.14 5.09
C GLU A 44 -4.23 -7.00 3.82
N LYS A 45 -4.67 -7.54 2.67
CA LYS A 45 -3.92 -7.42 1.41
C LYS A 45 -3.83 -5.98 0.93
N ALA A 46 -4.94 -5.24 0.98
CA ALA A 46 -4.93 -3.82 0.61
C ALA A 46 -4.03 -3.01 1.56
N THR A 47 -4.09 -3.28 2.87
CA THR A 47 -3.21 -2.65 3.87
C THR A 47 -1.75 -2.99 3.59
N ALA A 48 -1.43 -4.25 3.30
CA ALA A 48 -0.08 -4.72 2.99
C ALA A 48 0.50 -4.06 1.74
N TYR A 49 -0.30 -3.82 0.70
CA TYR A 49 0.18 -3.07 -0.47
C TYR A 49 0.51 -1.61 -0.13
N LEU A 50 -0.23 -1.01 0.80
CA LEU A 50 -0.18 0.44 1.08
C LEU A 50 0.67 0.82 2.30
N HIS A 51 1.18 -0.15 3.08
CA HIS A 51 1.73 0.11 4.42
C HIS A 51 2.87 1.14 4.48
N ASP A 52 3.70 1.20 3.45
CA ASP A 52 4.81 2.17 3.35
C ASP A 52 4.46 3.40 2.51
N VAL A 53 3.30 3.42 1.84
CA VAL A 53 2.96 4.45 0.85
C VAL A 53 2.88 5.84 1.49
N LEU A 54 2.32 5.96 2.69
CA LEU A 54 2.23 7.25 3.40
C LEU A 54 3.57 7.68 4.00
N GLU A 55 4.51 6.76 4.22
CA GLU A 55 5.82 7.04 4.85
C GLU A 55 6.87 7.48 3.80
N ASP A 56 6.88 6.77 2.67
CA ASP A 56 7.95 6.82 1.67
C ASP A 56 7.60 7.62 0.41
N THR A 57 6.35 8.10 0.29
CA THR A 57 5.86 8.76 -0.92
C THR A 57 5.04 10.00 -0.60
N GLU A 58 4.70 10.79 -1.62
CA GLU A 58 3.88 12.01 -1.48
C GLU A 58 2.36 11.72 -1.38
N ILE A 59 1.95 10.45 -1.44
CA ILE A 59 0.54 10.06 -1.34
C ILE A 59 0.03 10.29 0.09
N THR A 60 -1.13 10.92 0.21
CA THR A 60 -1.78 11.19 1.50
C THR A 60 -2.90 10.19 1.80
N ALA A 61 -3.30 10.09 3.06
CA ALA A 61 -4.48 9.30 3.46
C ALA A 61 -5.76 9.75 2.71
N ASN A 62 -5.89 11.05 2.42
CA ASN A 62 -7.02 11.59 1.67
C ASN A 62 -7.01 11.14 0.19
N ASP A 63 -5.84 10.96 -0.41
CA ASP A 63 -5.72 10.42 -1.77
C ASP A 63 -6.17 8.96 -1.82
N LEU A 64 -5.83 8.16 -0.80
CA LEU A 64 -6.28 6.77 -0.68
C LEU A 64 -7.80 6.68 -0.55
N LEU A 65 -8.40 7.50 0.32
CA LEU A 65 -9.86 7.59 0.47
C LEU A 65 -10.53 7.99 -0.85
N SER A 66 -9.99 9.01 -1.52
CA SER A 66 -10.50 9.50 -2.81
C SER A 66 -10.39 8.47 -3.94
N ALA A 67 -9.39 7.58 -3.87
CA ALA A 67 -9.23 6.46 -4.80
C ALA A 67 -10.20 5.29 -4.54
N GLY A 68 -11.00 5.35 -3.47
CA GLY A 68 -11.97 4.31 -3.11
C GLY A 68 -11.40 3.20 -2.22
N ILE A 69 -10.29 3.47 -1.51
CA ILE A 69 -9.82 2.59 -0.44
C ILE A 69 -10.75 2.74 0.78
N PRO A 70 -11.25 1.63 1.36
CA PRO A 70 -12.11 1.68 2.54
C PRO A 70 -11.46 2.38 3.74
N HIS A 71 -12.28 3.08 4.54
CA HIS A 71 -11.80 3.84 5.71
C HIS A 71 -10.98 2.98 6.69
N ASN A 72 -11.45 1.77 6.99
CA ASN A 72 -10.76 0.85 7.91
C ASN A 72 -9.38 0.41 7.39
N VAL A 73 -9.20 0.34 6.06
CA VAL A 73 -7.88 0.06 5.46
C VAL A 73 -6.99 1.29 5.56
N VAL A 74 -7.50 2.48 5.26
CA VAL A 74 -6.72 3.73 5.38
C VAL A 74 -6.28 3.98 6.82
N GLU A 75 -7.16 3.77 7.80
CA GLU A 75 -6.82 3.85 9.22
C GLU A 75 -5.73 2.85 9.60
N ALA A 76 -5.81 1.60 9.12
CA ALA A 76 -4.78 0.61 9.38
C ALA A 76 -3.42 1.02 8.79
N VAL A 77 -3.40 1.59 7.58
CA VAL A 77 -2.18 2.12 6.97
C VAL A 77 -1.61 3.26 7.81
N GLN A 78 -2.44 4.22 8.24
CA GLN A 78 -2.02 5.34 9.08
C GLN A 78 -1.41 4.86 10.41
N VAL A 79 -1.95 3.80 11.01
CA VAL A 79 -1.40 3.21 12.25
C VAL A 79 -0.03 2.57 12.03
N LEU A 80 0.23 2.01 10.84
CA LEU A 80 1.51 1.40 10.50
C LEU A 80 2.58 2.42 10.10
N THR A 81 2.17 3.58 9.58
CA THR A 81 3.05 4.69 9.20
C THR A 81 3.71 5.31 10.43
N LYS A 82 5.03 5.48 10.38
CA LYS A 82 5.76 6.18 11.45
C LYS A 82 5.84 7.67 11.15
N GLU A 83 5.59 8.49 12.18
CA GLU A 83 5.87 9.92 12.11
C GLU A 83 7.40 10.13 12.01
N LYS A 84 7.81 11.06 11.14
CA LYS A 84 9.22 11.42 10.94
C LYS A 84 9.75 12.33 12.05
#